data_AF-A0A2S0M9B5-F1
#
_entry.id   AF-A0A2S0M9B5-F1
#
_cell.length_a   1.000
_cell.length_b   1.000
_cell.length_c   1.000
_cell.angle_alpha   90.00
_cell.angle_beta   90.00
_cell.angle_gamma   90.00
#
_symmetry.space_group_name_H-M   'P 1'
#
loop_
_entity.id
_entity.type
_entity.pdbx_description
1 polymer ?
#
loop_
_entity_poly.entity_id
_entity_poly.type
_entity_poly.pdbx_seq_one_letter_code
_entity_poly.pdbx_strand_id
1 'polypeptide(L)'
;MIDDKMAKMAVNTLKAYCDRKKCSDCAVSKTCDLAHDTFQYFAKYPLVGEFENTQKPPQKTPKFDATLSDNPCFRDYINGILELEAERAGISHRGLDKVKCYPNGTIKVWYKSEDDETVYKGKAKCHPRDAFNPEIGIKLAVQRIAEKVNKPFVPTDGETYFYVDDEDTIYSTINHNTNRDILNIAVGNCFNNYERALSNKDAITKHIERAAELLEKLRDEGEK
;
A
#
# COMPACT_ATOMS: atom_id res chain seq x y z
N MET A 1 43.44 13.90 -9.91
CA MET A 1 44.03 13.90 -11.27
C MET A 1 43.10 13.08 -12.15
N ILE A 2 42.62 13.64 -13.26
CA ILE A 2 41.75 12.92 -14.20
C ILE A 2 42.64 11.97 -15.00
N ASP A 3 42.35 10.68 -14.96
CA ASP A 3 43.06 9.71 -15.80
C ASP A 3 42.47 9.65 -17.22
N ASP A 4 43.24 9.09 -18.16
CA ASP A 4 42.85 8.99 -19.57
C ASP A 4 41.53 8.23 -19.77
N LYS A 5 41.22 7.27 -18.89
CA LYS A 5 39.96 6.52 -18.94
C LYS A 5 38.77 7.39 -18.54
N MET A 6 38.89 8.21 -17.49
CA MET A 6 37.87 9.17 -17.08
C MET A 6 37.64 10.24 -18.15
N ALA A 7 38.71 10.73 -18.78
CA ALA A 7 38.60 11.69 -19.89
C ALA A 7 37.82 11.10 -21.08
N LYS A 8 38.15 9.86 -21.49
CA LYS A 8 37.44 9.15 -22.56
C LYS A 8 35.97 8.86 -22.23
N MET A 9 35.67 8.55 -20.97
CA MET A 9 34.29 8.31 -20.49
C MET A 9 33.45 9.60 -20.51
N ALA A 10 34.06 10.74 -20.18
CA ALA A 10 33.40 12.05 -20.27
C ALA A 10 33.02 12.38 -21.73
N VAL A 11 33.91 12.15 -22.69
CA VAL A 11 33.63 12.36 -24.12
C VAL A 11 32.48 11.48 -24.59
N ASN A 12 32.49 10.19 -24.27
CA ASN A 12 31.41 9.27 -24.64
C ASN A 12 30.05 9.70 -24.03
N THR A 13 30.05 10.16 -22.78
CA THR A 13 28.83 10.63 -22.09
C THR A 13 28.25 11.89 -22.72
N LEU A 14 29.10 12.86 -23.05
CA LEU A 14 28.68 14.09 -23.72
C LEU A 14 28.09 13.80 -25.10
N LYS A 15 28.70 12.88 -25.86
CA LYS A 15 28.17 12.43 -27.15
C LYS A 15 26.78 11.81 -27.00
N ALA A 16 26.60 10.86 -26.08
CA ALA A 16 25.31 10.23 -25.85
C ALA A 16 24.23 11.21 -25.36
N TYR A 17 24.59 12.15 -24.49
CA TYR A 17 23.70 13.21 -24.03
C TYR A 17 23.23 14.11 -25.18
N CYS A 18 24.14 14.54 -26.07
CA CYS A 18 23.79 15.39 -27.21
C CYS A 18 23.07 14.63 -28.34
N ASP A 19 23.40 13.36 -28.59
CA ASP A 19 22.71 12.50 -29.57
C ASP A 19 21.21 12.38 -29.22
N ARG A 20 20.88 12.22 -27.93
CA ARG A 20 19.49 12.16 -27.45
C ARG A 20 18.72 13.47 -27.57
N LYS A 21 19.42 14.61 -27.59
CA LYS A 21 18.81 15.95 -27.50
C LYS A 21 18.73 16.69 -28.83
N LYS A 22 19.22 16.12 -29.95
CA LYS A 22 19.57 16.83 -31.20
C LYS A 22 20.67 17.88 -30.90
N CYS A 23 21.76 17.87 -31.67
CA CYS A 23 22.97 18.67 -31.34
C CYS A 23 22.69 20.18 -31.17
N SER A 24 21.72 20.74 -31.89
CA SER A 24 21.33 22.15 -31.78
C SER A 24 20.79 22.54 -30.41
N ASP A 25 20.16 21.60 -29.69
CA ASP A 25 19.44 21.85 -28.44
C ASP A 25 20.23 21.36 -27.22
N CYS A 26 21.45 20.83 -27.45
CA CYS A 26 22.34 20.38 -26.40
C CYS A 26 22.91 21.59 -25.63
N ALA A 27 22.75 21.65 -24.31
CA ALA A 27 23.23 22.80 -23.51
C ALA A 27 24.74 23.05 -23.62
N VAL A 28 25.51 22.00 -23.95
CA VAL A 28 26.97 22.05 -24.14
C VAL A 28 27.40 22.31 -25.59
N SER A 29 26.47 22.35 -26.57
CA SER A 29 26.82 22.61 -27.97
C SER A 29 27.34 24.04 -28.16
N LYS A 30 26.81 25.00 -27.40
CA LYS A 30 27.21 26.41 -27.42
C LYS A 30 28.49 26.70 -26.64
N THR A 31 28.94 25.81 -25.76
CA THR A 31 30.16 26.01 -24.96
C THR A 31 31.44 25.63 -25.72
N CYS A 32 31.31 25.26 -27.00
CA CYS A 32 32.41 24.92 -27.89
C CYS A 32 32.89 26.11 -28.73
N ASP A 33 33.15 27.26 -28.09
CA ASP A 33 33.80 28.44 -28.71
C ASP A 33 35.24 28.19 -29.20
N LEU A 34 35.70 26.93 -29.25
CA LEU A 34 37.06 26.54 -29.62
C LEU A 34 37.18 25.60 -30.82
N ALA A 35 36.09 25.19 -31.46
CA ALA A 35 36.19 24.49 -32.73
C ALA A 35 34.88 24.56 -33.52
N HIS A 36 34.89 25.29 -34.62
CA HIS A 36 33.87 25.24 -35.66
C HIS A 36 33.56 23.76 -36.00
N ASP A 37 32.32 23.34 -35.75
CA ASP A 37 31.66 22.12 -36.26
C ASP A 37 32.09 20.72 -35.76
N THR A 38 32.90 20.57 -34.72
CA THR A 38 33.56 19.25 -34.49
C THR A 38 32.96 18.28 -33.46
N PHE A 39 31.97 18.62 -32.63
CA PHE A 39 31.46 17.62 -31.66
C PHE A 39 30.77 16.42 -32.31
N GLN A 40 30.11 16.64 -33.46
CA GLN A 40 29.49 15.57 -34.25
C GLN A 40 30.51 14.54 -34.78
N TYR A 41 31.78 14.94 -34.95
CA TYR A 41 32.84 14.12 -35.55
C TYR A 41 33.71 13.37 -34.55
N PHE A 42 33.54 13.57 -33.23
CA PHE A 42 34.26 12.74 -32.27
C PHE A 42 33.79 11.29 -32.36
N ALA A 43 34.68 10.39 -32.78
CA ALA A 43 34.42 8.97 -32.71
C ALA A 43 34.23 8.56 -31.24
N LYS A 44 33.23 7.72 -30.97
CA LYS A 44 33.08 7.10 -29.65
C LYS A 44 34.33 6.27 -29.37
N TYR A 45 34.86 6.33 -28.15
CA TYR A 45 35.90 5.39 -27.74
C TYR A 45 35.25 4.03 -27.48
N PRO A 46 35.44 3.01 -28.34
CA PRO A 46 34.63 1.80 -28.33
C PRO A 46 34.87 0.92 -27.09
N LEU A 47 36.02 1.07 -26.43
CA LEU A 47 36.41 0.29 -25.25
C LEU A 47 36.12 1.01 -23.92
N VAL A 48 35.49 2.19 -23.96
CA VAL A 48 35.17 2.98 -22.76
C VAL A 48 33.67 3.24 -22.71
N GLY A 49 33.04 3.04 -21.56
CA GLY A 49 31.60 3.27 -21.38
C GLY A 49 31.21 4.76 -21.34
N GLU A 50 29.94 5.01 -21.02
CA GLU A 50 29.39 6.32 -20.65
C GLU A 50 29.19 6.35 -19.12
N PHE A 51 29.12 7.54 -18.50
CA PHE A 51 28.89 7.69 -17.07
C PHE A 51 27.54 7.11 -16.62
N GLU A 52 26.51 7.15 -17.48
CA GLU A 52 25.21 6.50 -17.21
C GLU A 52 25.35 4.99 -16.90
N ASN A 53 26.34 4.30 -17.50
CA ASN A 53 26.60 2.88 -17.23
C ASN A 53 27.36 2.63 -15.93
N THR A 54 27.94 3.67 -15.32
CA THR A 54 28.73 3.56 -14.08
C THR A 54 28.01 4.05 -12.83
N GLN A 55 26.95 4.84 -12.97
CA GLN A 55 26.07 5.17 -11.85
C GLN A 55 25.11 4.02 -11.58
N LYS A 56 25.62 2.92 -10.99
CA LYS A 56 24.75 2.16 -10.09
C LYS A 56 24.27 3.17 -9.05
N PRO A 57 22.95 3.34 -8.83
CA PRO A 57 22.48 4.20 -7.75
C PRO A 57 23.22 3.76 -6.47
N PRO A 58 23.74 4.71 -5.67
CA PRO A 58 24.47 4.37 -4.45
C PRO A 58 23.63 3.36 -3.70
N GLN A 59 24.23 2.20 -3.39
CA GLN A 59 23.57 1.07 -2.78
C GLN A 59 22.96 1.58 -1.47
N LYS A 60 21.65 1.83 -1.48
CA LYS A 60 20.98 2.49 -0.35
C LYS A 60 21.24 1.64 0.88
N THR A 61 21.88 2.24 1.88
CA THR A 61 22.10 1.58 3.17
C THR A 61 20.76 0.99 3.64
N PRO A 62 20.73 -0.31 4.00
CA PRO A 62 19.54 -0.94 4.54
C PRO A 62 18.97 -0.10 5.69
N LYS A 63 17.66 0.17 5.65
CA LYS A 63 16.93 0.81 6.76
C LYS A 63 16.73 -0.14 7.93
N PHE A 64 16.77 -1.44 7.65
CA PHE A 64 16.55 -2.49 8.61
C PHE A 64 17.53 -3.63 8.32
N ASP A 65 18.16 -4.14 9.36
CA ASP A 65 18.96 -5.35 9.27
C ASP A 65 18.04 -6.56 9.30
N ALA A 66 17.94 -7.25 8.15
CA ALA A 66 17.05 -8.41 8.02
C ALA A 66 17.41 -9.55 8.98
N THR A 67 18.66 -9.64 9.43
CA THR A 67 19.12 -10.69 10.37
C THR A 67 18.48 -10.56 11.75
N LEU A 68 18.01 -9.35 12.12
CA LEU A 68 17.23 -9.15 13.35
C LEU A 68 15.93 -9.95 13.34
N SER A 69 15.39 -10.29 12.15
CA SER A 69 14.18 -11.13 12.04
C SER A 69 14.40 -12.55 12.57
N ASP A 70 15.65 -12.98 12.76
CA ASP A 70 15.98 -14.29 13.32
C ASP A 70 16.25 -14.25 14.83
N ASN A 71 16.31 -13.04 15.42
CA ASN A 71 16.47 -12.86 16.85
C ASN A 71 15.14 -13.13 17.59
N PRO A 72 15.10 -14.06 18.57
CA PRO A 72 13.89 -14.37 19.33
C PRO A 72 13.31 -13.15 20.07
N CYS A 73 14.13 -12.34 20.74
CA CYS A 73 13.66 -11.16 21.45
C CYS A 73 13.02 -10.12 20.52
N PHE A 74 13.57 -9.98 19.31
CA PHE A 74 12.96 -9.09 18.31
C PHE A 74 11.63 -9.64 17.80
N ARG A 75 11.53 -10.96 17.58
CA ARG A 75 10.26 -11.60 17.20
C ARG A 75 9.19 -11.40 18.28
N ASP A 76 9.54 -11.62 19.55
CA ASP A 76 8.61 -11.46 20.67
C ASP A 76 8.14 -10.00 20.79
N TYR A 77 9.05 -9.03 20.66
CA TYR A 77 8.71 -7.61 20.65
C TYR A 77 7.73 -7.26 19.51
N ILE A 78 8.00 -7.71 18.29
CA ILE A 78 7.15 -7.44 17.13
C ILE A 78 5.79 -8.13 17.25
N ASN A 79 5.74 -9.36 17.77
CA ASN A 79 4.49 -10.09 17.99
C ASN A 79 3.64 -9.41 19.07
N GLY A 80 4.25 -8.92 20.16
CA GLY A 80 3.52 -8.17 21.20
C GLY A 80 2.89 -6.89 20.65
N ILE A 81 3.59 -6.16 19.77
CA ILE A 81 3.00 -5.00 19.07
C ILE A 81 1.85 -5.44 18.16
N LEU A 82 2.04 -6.53 17.42
CA LEU A 82 1.03 -7.04 16.49
C LEU A 82 -0.26 -7.38 17.22
N GLU A 83 -0.19 -8.11 18.33
CA GLU A 83 -1.34 -8.49 19.15
C GLU A 83 -2.06 -7.25 19.71
N LEU A 84 -1.30 -6.30 20.26
CA LEU A 84 -1.85 -5.06 20.81
C LEU A 84 -2.58 -4.23 19.73
N GLU A 85 -1.98 -4.07 18.55
CA GLU A 85 -2.59 -3.30 17.46
C GLU A 85 -3.75 -4.04 16.82
N ALA A 86 -3.73 -5.38 16.80
CA ALA A 86 -4.85 -6.21 16.36
C ALA A 86 -6.08 -6.04 17.26
N GLU A 87 -5.88 -6.07 18.58
CA GLU A 87 -6.93 -5.82 19.57
C GLU A 87 -7.52 -4.42 19.39
N ARG A 88 -6.67 -3.38 19.27
CA ARG A 88 -7.10 -2.00 19.01
C ARG A 88 -7.90 -1.84 17.71
N ALA A 89 -7.57 -2.64 16.70
CA ALA A 89 -8.25 -2.61 15.41
C ALA A 89 -9.49 -3.54 15.36
N GLY A 90 -9.81 -4.24 16.45
CA GLY A 90 -10.95 -5.14 16.54
C GLY A 90 -10.83 -6.40 15.68
N ILE A 91 -9.60 -6.87 15.40
CA ILE A 91 -9.37 -8.11 14.64
C ILE A 91 -8.87 -9.24 15.57
N SER A 92 -9.30 -10.47 15.33
CA SER A 92 -9.03 -11.62 16.19
C SER A 92 -7.55 -12.01 16.22
N HIS A 93 -6.99 -12.28 17.39
CA HIS A 93 -5.60 -12.75 17.51
C HIS A 93 -5.37 -14.09 16.79
N ARG A 94 -6.40 -14.94 16.68
CA ARG A 94 -6.29 -16.26 16.03
C ARG A 94 -5.94 -16.18 14.55
N GLY A 95 -6.34 -15.10 13.89
CA GLY A 95 -6.06 -14.89 12.47
C GLY A 95 -4.62 -14.40 12.21
N LEU A 96 -3.87 -13.98 13.22
CA LEU A 96 -2.52 -13.44 13.02
C LEU A 96 -1.54 -14.53 12.57
N ASP A 97 -0.93 -14.37 11.40
CA ASP A 97 -0.02 -15.38 10.81
C ASP A 97 1.45 -15.00 11.02
N LYS A 98 1.90 -13.90 10.41
CA LYS A 98 3.30 -13.47 10.53
C LYS A 98 3.51 -12.00 10.23
N VAL A 99 4.64 -11.49 10.71
CA VAL A 99 5.20 -10.18 10.35
C VAL A 99 6.53 -10.38 9.62
N LYS A 100 6.76 -9.62 8.54
CA LYS A 100 8.06 -9.56 7.86
C LYS A 100 8.51 -8.12 7.68
N CYS A 101 9.70 -7.83 8.19
CA CYS A 101 10.41 -6.57 7.99
C CYS A 101 11.44 -6.75 6.86
N TYR A 102 11.56 -5.75 5.99
CA TYR A 102 12.43 -5.78 4.82
C TYR A 102 13.51 -4.69 4.90
N PRO A 103 14.71 -4.92 4.33
CA PRO A 103 15.82 -3.95 4.34
C PRO A 103 15.47 -2.56 3.82
N ASN A 104 14.47 -2.45 2.95
CA ASN A 104 14.03 -1.17 2.39
C ASN A 104 13.04 -0.39 3.29
N GLY A 105 12.84 -0.83 4.53
CA GLY A 105 11.90 -0.24 5.49
C GLY A 105 10.43 -0.60 5.23
N THR A 106 10.17 -1.69 4.50
CA THR A 106 8.80 -2.22 4.34
C THR A 106 8.50 -3.18 5.47
N ILE A 107 7.31 -3.10 6.04
CA ILE A 107 6.72 -4.09 6.94
C ILE A 107 5.51 -4.69 6.26
N LYS A 108 5.37 -6.01 6.35
CA LYS A 108 4.18 -6.73 5.90
C LYS A 108 3.65 -7.58 7.05
N VAL A 109 2.34 -7.56 7.19
CA VAL A 109 1.57 -8.36 8.16
C VAL A 109 0.60 -9.21 7.37
N TRP A 110 0.41 -10.46 7.79
CA TRP A 110 -0.55 -11.38 7.22
C TRP A 110 -1.58 -11.79 8.27
N TYR A 111 -2.83 -11.87 7.84
CA TYR A 111 -3.96 -12.28 8.66
C TYR A 111 -4.79 -13.30 7.87
N LYS A 112 -5.15 -14.42 8.48
CA LYS A 112 -6.04 -15.43 7.92
C LYS A 112 -7.44 -15.24 8.52
N SER A 113 -8.47 -15.32 7.68
CA SER A 113 -9.85 -15.41 8.16
C SER A 113 -10.04 -16.64 9.03
N GLU A 114 -11.09 -16.65 9.85
CA GLU A 114 -11.43 -17.81 10.70
C GLU A 114 -11.63 -19.09 9.88
N ASP A 115 -12.10 -18.92 8.64
CA ASP A 115 -12.34 -20.00 7.67
C ASP A 115 -11.03 -20.52 7.04
N ASP A 116 -9.86 -19.93 7.37
CA ASP A 116 -8.52 -20.18 6.80
C ASP A 116 -8.39 -20.03 5.26
N GLU A 117 -9.47 -19.81 4.54
CA GLU A 117 -9.48 -19.66 3.07
C GLU A 117 -8.99 -18.29 2.60
N THR A 118 -9.26 -17.22 3.36
CA THR A 118 -8.94 -15.86 2.95
C THR A 118 -7.73 -15.31 3.70
N VAL A 119 -6.68 -14.95 2.94
CA VAL A 119 -5.48 -14.32 3.48
C VAL A 119 -5.47 -12.82 3.18
N TYR A 120 -5.61 -12.02 4.22
CA TYR A 120 -5.45 -10.57 4.18
C TYR A 120 -4.00 -10.18 4.39
N LYS A 121 -3.59 -9.12 3.70
CA LYS A 121 -2.23 -8.61 3.73
C LYS A 121 -2.20 -7.12 3.94
N GLY A 122 -1.57 -6.73 5.04
CA GLY A 122 -1.18 -5.37 5.37
C GLY A 122 0.24 -5.10 4.89
N LYS A 123 0.48 -3.91 4.36
CA LYS A 123 1.82 -3.45 3.97
C LYS A 123 1.99 -2.02 4.42
N ALA A 124 3.08 -1.70 5.09
CA ALA A 124 3.52 -0.34 5.37
C ALA A 124 4.97 -0.17 4.89
N LYS A 125 5.35 1.06 4.52
CA LYS A 125 6.72 1.36 4.09
C LYS A 125 7.12 2.73 4.62
N CYS A 126 8.22 2.78 5.36
CA CYS A 126 8.80 4.04 5.81
C CYS A 126 9.19 4.91 4.61
N HIS A 127 8.99 6.22 4.72
CA HIS A 127 9.48 7.15 3.72
C HIS A 127 11.01 7.05 3.63
N PRO A 128 11.66 7.27 2.47
CA PRO A 128 13.12 7.13 2.33
C PRO A 128 13.94 7.96 3.33
N ARG A 129 13.41 9.08 3.82
CA ARG A 129 14.09 9.96 4.78
C ARG A 129 13.87 9.61 6.26
N ASP A 130 12.90 8.75 6.56
CA ASP A 130 12.53 8.47 7.96
C ASP A 130 13.36 7.33 8.53
N ALA A 131 13.56 7.33 9.85
CA ALA A 131 14.08 6.16 10.56
C ALA A 131 13.11 4.98 10.45
N PHE A 132 13.63 3.75 10.52
CA PHE A 132 12.79 2.56 10.57
C PHE A 132 12.09 2.50 11.94
N ASN A 133 10.76 2.47 11.93
CA ASN A 133 9.94 2.36 13.13
C ASN A 133 8.97 1.17 12.98
N PRO A 134 9.21 0.05 13.68
CA PRO A 134 8.37 -1.13 13.58
C PRO A 134 6.97 -0.92 14.14
N GLU A 135 6.81 -0.19 15.25
CA GLU A 135 5.53 0.06 15.90
C GLU A 135 4.53 0.73 14.95
N ILE A 136 4.95 1.86 14.36
CA ILE A 136 4.11 2.60 13.41
C ILE A 136 3.86 1.78 12.15
N GLY A 137 4.87 1.06 11.66
CA GLY A 137 4.72 0.23 10.47
C GLY A 137 3.75 -0.95 10.67
N ILE A 138 3.76 -1.59 11.85
CA ILE A 138 2.82 -2.66 12.21
C ILE A 138 1.42 -2.09 12.39
N LYS A 139 1.25 -1.00 13.17
CA LYS A 139 -0.03 -0.31 13.34
C LYS A 139 -0.70 -0.01 11.99
N LEU A 140 0.03 0.63 11.07
CA LEU A 140 -0.50 0.95 9.74
C LEU A 140 -0.82 -0.30 8.90
N ALA A 141 -0.01 -1.36 9.02
CA ALA A 141 -0.27 -2.61 8.29
C ALA A 141 -1.52 -3.31 8.83
N VAL A 142 -1.72 -3.33 10.15
CA VAL A 142 -2.88 -3.89 10.84
C VAL A 142 -4.15 -3.11 10.51
N GLN A 143 -4.11 -1.77 10.57
CA GLN A 143 -5.24 -0.93 10.18
C GLN A 143 -5.71 -1.24 8.75
N ARG A 144 -4.78 -1.40 7.80
CA ARG A 144 -5.08 -1.78 6.41
C ARG A 144 -5.62 -3.21 6.27
N ILE A 145 -5.36 -4.10 7.23
CA ILE A 145 -5.98 -5.42 7.28
C ILE A 145 -7.40 -5.26 7.79
N ALA A 146 -7.60 -4.55 8.91
CA ALA A 146 -8.92 -4.30 9.48
C ALA A 146 -9.85 -3.62 8.47
N GLU A 147 -9.38 -2.64 7.70
CA GLU A 147 -10.13 -2.02 6.60
C GLU A 147 -10.63 -3.03 5.54
N LYS A 148 -9.87 -4.10 5.29
CA LYS A 148 -10.24 -5.14 4.32
C LYS A 148 -11.12 -6.21 4.93
N VAL A 149 -10.85 -6.59 6.17
CA VAL A 149 -11.63 -7.58 6.93
C VAL A 149 -13.03 -7.03 7.20
N ASN A 150 -13.10 -5.77 7.62
CA ASN A 150 -14.34 -5.06 7.94
C ASN A 150 -14.94 -4.34 6.73
N LYS A 151 -14.43 -4.59 5.51
CA LYS A 151 -15.03 -4.01 4.32
C LYS A 151 -16.43 -4.61 4.17
N PRO A 152 -17.50 -3.78 4.11
CA PRO A 152 -18.84 -4.31 3.86
C PRO A 152 -18.86 -5.12 2.56
N PHE A 153 -19.54 -6.26 2.59
CA PHE A 153 -19.78 -7.01 1.37
C PHE A 153 -20.78 -6.23 0.51
N VAL A 154 -20.53 -6.15 -0.80
CA VAL A 154 -21.43 -5.46 -1.74
C VAL A 154 -21.83 -6.49 -2.79
N PRO A 155 -23.05 -7.05 -2.73
CA PRO A 155 -23.50 -8.03 -3.71
C PRO A 155 -23.61 -7.40 -5.09
N THR A 156 -23.25 -8.17 -6.12
CA THR A 156 -23.49 -7.82 -7.52
C THR A 156 -24.94 -8.11 -7.94
N ASP A 157 -25.38 -7.56 -9.07
CA ASP A 157 -26.73 -7.82 -9.59
C ASP A 157 -26.95 -9.33 -9.83
N GLY A 158 -28.03 -9.87 -9.27
CA GLY A 158 -28.33 -11.31 -9.27
C GLY A 158 -27.59 -12.13 -8.21
N GLU A 159 -26.75 -11.53 -7.36
CA GLU A 159 -26.03 -12.25 -6.31
C GLU A 159 -26.86 -12.38 -5.02
N THR A 160 -26.94 -13.60 -4.49
CA THR A 160 -27.55 -13.87 -3.20
C THR A 160 -26.69 -13.31 -2.08
N TYR A 161 -27.32 -12.64 -1.12
CA TYR A 161 -26.67 -12.12 0.07
C TYR A 161 -27.52 -12.31 1.32
N PHE A 162 -26.86 -12.23 2.47
CA PHE A 162 -27.49 -12.19 3.79
C PHE A 162 -27.42 -10.77 4.33
N TYR A 163 -28.43 -10.34 5.08
CA TYR A 163 -28.37 -9.06 5.78
C TYR A 163 -29.05 -9.14 7.14
N VAL A 164 -28.60 -8.28 8.05
CA VAL A 164 -29.16 -8.11 9.40
C VAL A 164 -30.08 -6.88 9.38
N ASP A 165 -31.31 -7.02 9.86
CA ASP A 165 -32.24 -5.90 10.02
C ASP A 165 -32.12 -5.23 11.40
N ASP A 166 -33.01 -4.28 11.67
CA ASP A 166 -33.11 -3.54 12.94
C ASP A 166 -33.71 -4.37 14.08
N GLU A 167 -34.41 -5.46 13.78
CA GLU A 167 -34.95 -6.42 14.76
C GLU A 167 -33.99 -7.58 15.05
N ASP A 168 -32.70 -7.39 14.78
CA ASP A 168 -31.67 -8.38 15.09
C ASP A 168 -31.92 -9.71 14.36
N THR A 169 -32.55 -9.68 13.18
CA THR A 169 -32.94 -10.85 12.40
C THR A 169 -32.14 -10.95 11.10
N ILE A 170 -31.70 -12.16 10.78
CA ILE A 170 -30.90 -12.43 9.57
C ILE A 170 -31.82 -12.93 8.47
N TYR A 171 -31.79 -12.26 7.32
CA TYR A 171 -32.51 -12.66 6.12
C TYR A 171 -31.55 -13.00 4.99
N SER A 172 -32.05 -13.75 4.00
CA SER A 172 -31.38 -13.94 2.72
C SER A 172 -32.24 -13.38 1.59
N THR A 173 -31.61 -12.75 0.61
CA THR A 173 -32.28 -12.24 -0.58
C THR A 173 -31.30 -12.20 -1.77
N ILE A 174 -31.78 -11.77 -2.94
CA ILE A 174 -31.00 -11.63 -4.16
C ILE A 174 -30.96 -10.14 -4.50
N ASN A 175 -29.77 -9.60 -4.75
CA ASN A 175 -29.64 -8.20 -5.17
C ASN A 175 -30.25 -8.03 -6.56
N HIS A 176 -31.28 -7.19 -6.66
CA HIS A 176 -31.90 -6.78 -7.92
C HIS A 176 -31.79 -5.27 -8.15
N ASN A 177 -30.85 -4.61 -7.46
CA ASN A 177 -30.66 -3.17 -7.44
C ASN A 177 -31.93 -2.39 -7.08
N THR A 178 -32.81 -2.98 -6.27
CA THR A 178 -34.00 -2.31 -5.74
C THR A 178 -33.61 -1.28 -4.68
N ASN A 179 -34.53 -0.39 -4.31
CA ASN A 179 -34.29 0.57 -3.23
C ASN A 179 -33.87 -0.11 -1.91
N ARG A 180 -34.41 -1.30 -1.63
CA ARG A 180 -34.02 -2.09 -0.45
C ARG A 180 -32.58 -2.57 -0.55
N ASP A 181 -32.15 -3.04 -1.72
CA ASP A 181 -30.78 -3.49 -1.95
C ASP A 181 -29.81 -2.32 -1.79
N ILE A 182 -30.14 -1.17 -2.39
CA ILE A 182 -29.35 0.07 -2.30
C ILE A 182 -29.20 0.51 -0.83
N LEU A 183 -30.29 0.48 -0.06
CA LEU A 183 -30.25 0.84 1.36
C LEU A 183 -29.39 -0.13 2.18
N ASN A 184 -29.54 -1.43 1.98
CA ASN A 184 -28.72 -2.43 2.67
C ASN A 184 -27.22 -2.25 2.35
N ILE A 185 -26.89 -2.04 1.08
CA ILE A 185 -25.52 -1.75 0.65
C ILE A 185 -24.98 -0.47 1.29
N ALA A 186 -25.79 0.59 1.35
CA ALA A 186 -25.39 1.88 1.91
C ALA A 186 -25.18 1.82 3.43
N VAL A 187 -26.02 1.07 4.14
CA VAL A 187 -25.87 0.81 5.59
C VAL A 187 -24.70 -0.14 5.85
N GLY A 188 -24.30 -0.94 4.86
CA GLY A 188 -23.19 -1.88 4.97
C GLY A 188 -23.55 -3.14 5.78
N ASN A 189 -24.83 -3.52 5.80
CA ASN A 189 -25.33 -4.69 6.52
C ASN A 189 -25.39 -5.96 5.65
N CYS A 190 -24.82 -5.93 4.45
CA CYS A 190 -24.77 -7.09 3.54
C CYS A 190 -23.59 -8.01 3.88
N PHE A 191 -23.82 -9.32 3.77
CA PHE A 191 -22.85 -10.39 3.99
C PHE A 191 -22.98 -11.48 2.92
N ASN A 192 -21.87 -12.11 2.55
CA ASN A 192 -21.85 -13.18 1.56
C ASN A 192 -22.21 -14.56 2.14
N ASN A 193 -22.26 -14.70 3.46
CA ASN A 193 -22.69 -15.93 4.12
C ASN A 193 -23.39 -15.62 5.46
N TYR A 194 -24.13 -16.63 5.95
CA TYR A 194 -24.93 -16.53 7.17
C TYR A 194 -24.07 -16.36 8.43
N GLU A 195 -22.95 -17.08 8.53
CA GLU A 195 -22.09 -17.07 9.73
C GLU A 195 -21.50 -15.68 9.98
N ARG A 196 -21.08 -14.98 8.93
CA ARG A 196 -20.62 -13.59 9.03
C ARG A 196 -21.73 -12.64 9.43
N ALA A 197 -22.94 -12.82 8.90
CA ALA A 197 -24.08 -12.02 9.33
C ALA A 197 -24.37 -12.24 10.82
N LEU A 198 -24.31 -13.49 11.28
CA LEU A 198 -24.51 -13.86 12.68
C LEU A 198 -23.44 -13.27 13.60
N SER A 199 -22.16 -13.36 13.24
CA SER A 199 -21.07 -12.81 14.04
C SER A 199 -21.05 -11.28 14.12
N ASN A 200 -21.75 -10.59 13.20
CA ASN A 200 -21.82 -9.11 13.17
C ASN A 200 -23.17 -8.55 13.59
N LYS A 201 -24.14 -9.41 13.98
CA LYS A 201 -25.53 -9.04 14.25
C LYS A 201 -25.65 -7.85 15.20
N ASP A 202 -25.14 -8.00 16.43
CA ASP A 202 -25.17 -6.97 17.46
C ASP A 202 -24.50 -5.64 17.05
N ALA A 203 -23.43 -5.71 16.26
CA ALA A 203 -22.69 -4.55 15.80
C ALA A 203 -23.47 -3.78 14.73
N ILE A 204 -24.13 -4.49 13.82
CA ILE A 204 -24.96 -3.92 12.78
C ILE A 204 -26.24 -3.32 13.35
N THR A 205 -26.92 -4.00 14.29
CA THR A 205 -28.12 -3.46 14.94
C THR A 205 -27.83 -2.10 15.58
N LYS A 206 -26.74 -1.99 16.36
CA LYS A 206 -26.28 -0.71 16.94
C LYS A 206 -25.90 0.33 15.89
N HIS A 207 -25.39 -0.10 14.74
CA HIS A 207 -25.06 0.81 13.64
C HIS A 207 -26.32 1.39 13.01
N ILE A 208 -27.34 0.55 12.77
CA ILE A 208 -28.63 0.94 12.21
C ILE A 208 -29.35 1.91 13.15
N GLU A 209 -29.39 1.62 14.46
CA GLU A 209 -29.96 2.51 15.48
C GLU A 209 -29.32 3.90 15.45
N ARG A 210 -27.98 3.97 15.45
CA ARG A 210 -27.24 5.26 15.37
C ARG A 210 -27.50 6.01 14.06
N ALA A 211 -27.62 5.28 12.95
CA ALA A 211 -27.94 5.88 11.66
C ALA A 211 -29.36 6.46 11.64
N ALA A 212 -30.33 5.75 12.21
CA ALA A 212 -31.71 6.22 12.36
C ALA A 212 -31.77 7.49 13.22
N GLU A 213 -31.13 7.50 14.40
CA GLU A 213 -31.05 8.69 15.27
C GLU A 213 -30.43 9.91 14.57
N LEU A 214 -29.42 9.70 13.73
CA LEU A 214 -28.79 10.77 12.96
C LEU A 214 -29.75 11.32 11.90
N LEU A 215 -30.45 10.43 11.18
CA LEU A 215 -31.42 10.80 10.16
C LEU A 215 -32.59 11.59 10.75
N GLU A 216 -33.08 11.20 11.94
CA GLU A 216 -34.12 11.94 12.66
C GLU A 216 -33.67 13.36 13.00
N LYS A 217 -32.47 13.53 13.56
CA LYS A 217 -31.90 14.86 13.87
C LYS A 217 -31.78 15.73 12.62
N LEU A 218 -31.28 15.17 11.52
CA LEU A 218 -31.12 15.89 10.25
C LEU A 218 -32.46 16.32 9.64
N ARG A 219 -33.50 15.49 9.76
CA ARG A 219 -34.87 15.85 9.33
C ARG A 219 -35.39 17.04 10.14
N ASP A 220 -35.29 16.97 11.47
CA ASP A 220 -35.84 17.99 12.36
C ASP A 220 -35.10 19.34 12.26
N GLU A 221 -33.84 19.34 11.80
CA GLU A 221 -33.06 20.54 11.48
C GLU A 221 -33.41 21.14 10.10
N GLY A 222 -33.77 20.31 9.13
CA GLY A 222 -34.12 20.75 7.76
C GLY A 222 -35.53 21.32 7.62
N GLU A 223 -36.40 21.10 8.61
CA GLU A 223 -37.78 21.62 8.66
C GLU A 223 -37.91 22.97 9.40
N LYS A 224 -36.78 23.62 9.76
CA LYS A 224 -36.72 24.99 10.32
C LYS A 224 -36.26 26.02 9.30
#